data_AF-A1KI12-F1
#
_entry.id   AF-A1KI12-F1
#
_cell.length_a   1.000
_cell.length_b   1.000
_cell.length_c   1.000
_cell.angle_alpha   90.00
_cell.angle_beta   90.00
_cell.angle_gamma   90.00
#
_symmetry.space_group_name_H-M   'P 1'
#
loop_
_entity.id
_entity.type
_entity.pdbx_description
1 polymer ?
#
loop_
_entity_poly.entity_id
_entity_poly.type
_entity_poly.pdbx_seq_one_letter_code
_entity_poly.pdbx_strand_id
1 'polypeptide(L)'
;MFANIGWGEMLVLVMVGLVVLGPERLPGAIRWAASALRQARDYLSGVTSQLREDIGPEFDDLRGHLGELQKLRGMTPRAALTKHLLDGDDSLFTGDFDRPTPKKPDAAGSAGPDATEQIGAGPIPFDSDAT
;
A
#
# COMPACT_ATOMS: atom_id res chain seq x y z
N MET A 1 -4.87 -15.54 19.01
CA MET A 1 -3.66 -16.15 19.59
C MET A 1 -2.38 -15.65 18.90
N PHE A 2 -2.33 -15.54 17.57
CA PHE A 2 -1.16 -14.97 16.85
C PHE A 2 -1.03 -13.44 16.88
N ALA A 3 -2.09 -12.69 17.21
CA ALA A 3 -2.06 -11.22 17.28
C ALA A 3 -1.13 -10.65 18.37
N ASN A 4 -0.58 -11.50 19.25
CA ASN A 4 0.36 -11.12 20.31
C ASN A 4 1.83 -11.32 19.92
N ILE A 5 2.13 -11.67 18.66
CA ILE A 5 3.50 -11.83 18.19
C ILE A 5 4.10 -10.45 17.96
N GLY A 6 4.82 -9.99 18.98
CA GLY A 6 5.60 -8.76 18.93
C GLY A 6 6.90 -8.94 18.14
N TRP A 7 7.61 -7.82 17.96
CA TRP A 7 8.92 -7.79 17.30
C TRP A 7 9.95 -8.75 17.92
N GLY A 8 9.94 -8.89 19.26
CA GLY A 8 10.85 -9.79 19.97
C GLY A 8 10.65 -11.26 19.58
N GLU A 9 9.41 -11.71 19.44
CA GLU A 9 9.09 -13.08 19.02
C GLU A 9 9.48 -13.31 17.56
N MET A 10 9.32 -12.31 16.69
CA MET A 10 9.83 -12.37 15.31
C MET A 10 11.35 -12.55 15.26
N LEU A 11 12.11 -11.83 16.10
CA LEU A 11 13.55 -12.03 16.21
C LEU A 11 13.90 -13.44 16.71
N VAL A 12 13.15 -13.97 17.67
CA VAL A 12 13.32 -15.35 18.15
C VAL A 12 13.05 -16.34 17.02
N LEU A 13 11.98 -16.17 16.24
CA LEU A 13 11.68 -17.02 15.08
C LEU A 13 12.77 -16.96 14.01
N VAL A 14 13.30 -15.77 13.71
CA VAL A 14 14.42 -15.60 12.80
C VAL A 14 15.66 -16.30 13.34
N MET A 15 15.97 -16.17 14.63
CA MET A 15 17.10 -16.85 15.28
C MET A 15 16.93 -18.37 15.23
N VAL A 16 15.75 -18.90 15.56
CA VAL A 16 15.43 -20.33 15.47
C VAL A 16 15.57 -20.82 14.04
N GLY A 17 15.05 -20.07 13.05
CA GLY A 17 15.20 -20.38 11.64
C GLY A 17 16.67 -20.38 11.19
N LEU A 18 17.47 -19.41 11.65
CA LEU A 18 18.91 -19.32 11.41
C LEU A 18 19.67 -20.51 12.01
N VAL A 19 19.30 -20.97 13.21
CA VAL A 19 19.94 -22.10 13.89
C VAL A 19 19.56 -23.43 13.24
N VAL A 20 18.27 -23.63 12.94
CA VAL A 20 17.75 -24.89 12.37
C VAL A 20 18.17 -25.06 10.91
N LEU A 21 18.00 -24.03 10.09
CA LEU A 21 18.33 -24.09 8.67
C LEU A 21 19.83 -23.82 8.43
N GLY A 22 20.45 -23.02 9.29
CA GLY A 22 21.80 -22.47 9.08
C GLY A 22 21.74 -21.12 8.36
N PRO A 23 22.54 -20.12 8.78
CA PRO A 23 22.54 -18.78 8.17
C PRO A 23 22.92 -18.80 6.69
N GLU A 24 23.78 -19.73 6.28
CA GLU A 24 24.22 -19.89 4.90
C GLU A 24 23.12 -20.45 3.98
N ARG A 25 22.13 -21.15 4.53
CA ARG A 25 21.07 -21.82 3.77
C ARG A 25 19.82 -20.98 3.60
N LEU A 26 19.52 -20.08 4.54
CA LEU A 26 18.42 -19.12 4.40
C LEU A 26 18.42 -18.33 3.09
N PRO A 27 19.53 -17.69 2.66
CA PRO A 27 19.53 -16.96 1.39
C PRO A 27 19.25 -17.88 0.20
N GLY A 28 19.72 -19.12 0.24
CA GLY A 28 19.41 -20.14 -0.77
C GLY A 28 17.94 -20.55 -0.77
N ALA A 29 17.38 -20.82 0.42
CA ALA A 29 15.98 -21.22 0.61
C ALA A 29 15.01 -20.11 0.20
N ILE A 30 15.30 -18.85 0.55
CA ILE A 30 14.51 -17.68 0.14
C ILE A 30 14.52 -17.55 -1.39
N ARG A 31 15.68 -17.69 -2.04
CA ARG A 31 15.78 -17.64 -3.51
C ARG A 31 14.99 -18.76 -4.17
N TRP A 32 15.10 -19.98 -3.65
CA TRP A 32 14.33 -21.12 -4.14
C TRP A 32 12.83 -20.91 -3.97
N ALA A 33 12.39 -20.50 -2.78
CA ALA A 33 10.98 -20.23 -2.48
C ALA A 33 10.43 -19.08 -3.33
N ALA A 34 11.19 -18.00 -3.51
CA ALA A 34 10.81 -16.88 -4.35
C ALA A 34 10.68 -17.29 -5.83
N SER A 35 11.62 -18.10 -6.34
CA SER A 35 11.55 -18.65 -7.69
C SER A 35 10.34 -19.58 -7.87
N ALA A 36 10.12 -20.50 -6.91
CA ALA A 36 8.99 -21.41 -6.91
C ALA A 36 7.65 -20.67 -6.84
N LEU A 37 7.55 -19.63 -6.00
CA LEU A 37 6.35 -18.78 -5.91
C LEU A 37 6.11 -18.01 -7.22
N ARG A 38 7.17 -17.52 -7.87
CA ARG A 38 7.07 -16.84 -9.16
C ARG A 38 6.60 -17.79 -10.25
N GLN A 39 7.19 -18.98 -10.35
CA GLN A 39 6.76 -20.04 -11.27
C GLN A 39 5.31 -20.47 -11.03
N ALA A 40 4.92 -20.66 -9.76
CA ALA A 40 3.55 -20.99 -9.39
C ALA A 40 2.58 -19.87 -9.79
N ARG A 41 2.94 -18.60 -9.55
CA ARG A 41 2.14 -17.44 -10.00
C ARG A 41 2.01 -17.41 -11.52
N ASP A 42 3.09 -17.63 -12.27
CA ASP A 42 3.09 -17.62 -13.74
C ASP A 42 2.23 -18.77 -14.29
N TYR A 43 2.32 -19.97 -13.70
CA TYR A 43 1.49 -21.12 -14.05
C TYR A 43 0.00 -20.88 -13.73
N LEU A 44 -0.31 -20.40 -12.52
CA LEU A 44 -1.67 -20.02 -12.12
C LEU A 44 -2.22 -18.92 -13.03
N SER A 45 -1.39 -17.96 -13.47
CA SER A 45 -1.76 -16.91 -14.42
C SER A 45 -2.04 -17.43 -15.83
N GLY A 46 -1.35 -18.49 -16.27
CA GLY A 46 -1.65 -19.17 -17.52
C GLY A 46 -2.96 -19.95 -17.43
N VAL A 47 -3.13 -20.77 -16.39
CA VAL A 47 -4.33 -21.58 -16.15
C VAL A 47 -5.57 -20.69 -15.98
N THR A 48 -5.50 -19.62 -15.18
CA THR A 48 -6.62 -18.69 -15.03
C THR A 48 -6.99 -18.00 -16.35
N SER A 49 -6.01 -17.73 -17.23
CA SER A 49 -6.27 -17.16 -18.55
C SER A 49 -6.99 -18.15 -19.46
N GLN A 50 -6.57 -19.42 -19.44
CA GLN A 50 -7.19 -20.48 -20.22
C GLN A 50 -8.61 -20.80 -19.71
N LEU A 51 -8.82 -20.88 -18.39
CA LEU A 51 -10.15 -21.07 -17.80
C LEU A 51 -11.08 -19.89 -18.10
N ARG A 52 -10.56 -18.66 -18.14
CA ARG A 52 -11.34 -17.48 -18.55
C ARG A 52 -11.79 -17.57 -20.01
N GLU A 53 -10.98 -18.17 -20.88
CA GLU A 53 -11.30 -18.39 -22.28
C GLU A 53 -12.33 -19.53 -22.46
N ASP A 54 -12.16 -20.63 -21.71
CA ASP A 54 -13.00 -21.83 -21.85
C ASP A 54 -14.37 -21.74 -21.10
N ILE A 55 -14.39 -21.15 -19.90
CA ILE A 55 -15.59 -21.08 -19.04
C ILE A 55 -16.35 -19.75 -19.27
N GLY A 56 -15.68 -18.73 -19.80
CA GLY A 56 -16.30 -17.44 -20.11
C GLY A 56 -16.71 -16.65 -18.85
N PRO A 57 -17.81 -15.86 -18.91
CA PRO A 57 -18.12 -14.79 -17.95
C PRO A 57 -18.34 -15.26 -16.50
N GLU A 58 -18.64 -16.55 -16.25
CA GLU A 58 -18.81 -17.08 -14.89
C GLU A 58 -17.54 -16.94 -14.03
N PHE A 59 -16.35 -16.98 -14.66
CA PHE A 59 -15.09 -16.73 -13.96
C PHE A 59 -14.94 -15.25 -13.54
N ASP A 60 -15.52 -14.33 -14.29
CA ASP A 60 -15.48 -12.89 -13.98
C ASP A 60 -16.35 -12.57 -12.77
N ASP A 61 -17.52 -13.20 -12.66
CA ASP A 61 -18.40 -13.05 -11.49
C ASP A 61 -17.69 -13.50 -10.21
N LEU A 62 -17.03 -14.65 -10.22
CA LEU A 62 -16.24 -15.13 -9.07
C LEU A 62 -15.07 -14.19 -8.74
N ARG A 63 -14.43 -13.66 -9.77
CA ARG A 63 -13.35 -12.68 -9.59
C ARG A 63 -13.88 -11.35 -9.04
N GLY A 64 -15.09 -10.95 -9.37
CA GLY A 64 -15.79 -9.80 -8.79
C GLY A 64 -15.93 -9.96 -7.28
N HIS A 65 -16.49 -11.09 -6.83
CA HIS A 65 -16.64 -11.39 -5.40
C HIS A 65 -15.29 -11.47 -4.66
N LEU A 66 -14.28 -12.11 -5.26
CA LEU A 66 -12.90 -12.15 -4.72
C LEU A 66 -12.22 -10.77 -4.72
N GLY A 67 -12.47 -9.97 -5.75
CA GLY A 67 -11.98 -8.61 -5.92
C GLY A 67 -12.61 -7.66 -4.90
N GLU A 68 -13.88 -7.84 -4.55
CA GLU A 68 -14.55 -7.14 -3.46
C GLU A 68 -13.91 -7.49 -2.12
N LEU A 69 -13.65 -8.78 -1.83
CA LEU A 69 -12.91 -9.19 -0.63
C LEU A 69 -11.50 -8.58 -0.59
N GLN A 70 -10.82 -8.51 -1.72
CA GLN A 70 -9.51 -7.86 -1.85
C GLN A 70 -9.63 -6.33 -1.68
N LYS A 71 -10.69 -5.70 -2.19
CA LYS A 71 -10.98 -4.26 -2.05
C LYS A 71 -11.32 -3.90 -0.61
N LEU A 72 -12.07 -4.75 0.08
CA LEU A 72 -12.29 -4.68 1.54
C LEU A 72 -10.96 -4.83 2.28
N ARG A 73 -10.05 -5.69 1.80
CA ARG A 73 -8.67 -5.78 2.31
C ARG A 73 -7.87 -4.50 2.09
N GLY A 74 -8.09 -3.81 0.97
CA GLY A 74 -7.51 -2.49 0.69
C GLY A 74 -8.03 -1.37 1.60
N MET A 75 -9.26 -1.51 2.12
CA MET A 75 -9.84 -0.65 3.16
C MET A 75 -9.53 -1.15 4.59
N THR A 76 -8.54 -2.02 4.78
CA THR A 76 -8.28 -2.56 6.12
C THR A 76 -7.63 -1.54 7.07
N PRO A 77 -7.94 -1.65 8.38
CA PRO A 77 -7.27 -0.92 9.46
C PRO A 77 -5.76 -0.96 9.39
N ARG A 78 -5.16 -1.93 8.69
CA ARG A 78 -3.73 -1.98 8.42
C ARG A 78 -3.26 -0.75 7.64
N ALA A 79 -3.98 -0.30 6.61
CA ALA A 79 -3.59 0.90 5.86
C ALA A 79 -3.69 2.16 6.74
N ALA A 80 -4.69 2.23 7.63
CA ALA A 80 -4.80 3.31 8.62
C ALA A 80 -3.69 3.23 9.67
N LEU A 81 -3.35 2.02 10.14
CA LEU A 81 -2.30 1.77 11.13
C LEU A 81 -0.91 2.01 10.54
N THR A 82 -0.65 1.64 9.30
CA THR A 82 0.61 1.94 8.60
C THR A 82 0.75 3.43 8.36
N LYS A 83 -0.33 4.13 7.96
CA LYS A 83 -0.33 5.60 7.86
C LYS A 83 -0.07 6.27 9.21
N HIS A 84 -0.55 5.68 10.31
CA HIS A 84 -0.48 6.30 11.63
C HIS A 84 0.73 5.85 12.49
N LEU A 85 1.32 4.69 12.22
CA LEU A 85 2.50 4.16 12.94
C LEU A 85 3.79 4.24 12.13
N LEU A 86 3.71 4.13 10.80
CA LEU A 86 4.88 4.14 9.92
C LEU A 86 4.93 5.43 9.08
N ASP A 87 4.07 6.43 9.33
CA ASP A 87 4.04 7.73 8.63
C ASP A 87 3.93 7.61 7.09
N GLY A 88 3.34 6.50 6.62
CA GLY A 88 3.28 6.17 5.19
C GLY A 88 4.56 5.51 4.63
N ASP A 89 5.53 5.21 5.48
CA ASP A 89 6.77 4.50 5.12
C ASP A 89 6.52 2.98 5.01
N ASP A 90 6.09 2.55 3.82
CA ASP A 90 5.95 1.13 3.48
C ASP A 90 7.32 0.43 3.24
N SER A 91 8.45 1.13 3.42
CA SER A 91 9.79 0.57 3.16
C SER A 91 10.10 -0.64 4.04
N LEU A 92 9.56 -0.68 5.27
CA LEU A 92 9.72 -1.84 6.17
C LEU A 92 9.03 -3.10 5.64
N PHE A 93 7.94 -2.96 4.88
CA PHE A 93 7.20 -4.07 4.30
C PHE A 93 7.64 -4.40 2.87
N THR A 94 8.09 -3.40 2.14
CA THR A 94 8.45 -3.50 0.72
C THR A 94 9.93 -3.90 0.54
N GLY A 95 10.76 -3.73 1.56
CA GLY A 95 12.19 -4.02 1.49
C GLY A 95 13.01 -2.96 0.73
N ASP A 96 12.39 -1.83 0.38
CA ASP A 96 12.99 -0.69 -0.32
C ASP A 96 13.70 0.25 0.68
N PHE A 97 14.71 -0.25 1.38
CA PHE A 97 15.50 0.56 2.33
C PHE A 97 16.52 1.49 1.66
N ASP A 98 16.67 1.39 0.34
CA ASP A 98 17.74 2.05 -0.43
C ASP A 98 17.30 3.39 -1.03
N ARG A 99 16.09 3.87 -0.70
CA ARG A 99 15.64 5.21 -1.10
C ARG A 99 15.96 6.23 -0.01
N PRO A 100 16.86 7.20 -0.25
CA PRO A 100 16.94 8.36 0.62
C PRO A 100 15.61 9.11 0.51
N THR A 101 14.88 9.20 1.61
CA THR A 101 13.69 10.03 1.72
C THR A 101 14.08 11.47 1.33
N PRO A 102 13.41 12.08 0.34
CA PRO A 102 13.66 13.48 0.05
C PRO A 102 13.13 14.27 1.22
N LYS A 103 14.05 14.74 2.07
CA LYS A 103 13.79 15.76 3.09
C LYS A 103 13.29 17.00 2.36
N LYS A 104 11.96 17.10 2.20
CA LYS A 104 11.32 18.26 1.61
C LYS A 104 11.70 19.46 2.50
N PRO A 105 12.43 20.46 1.96
CA PRO A 105 12.70 21.66 2.72
C PRO A 105 11.36 22.33 2.99
N ASP A 106 11.13 22.68 4.24
CA ASP A 106 10.03 23.52 4.67
C ASP A 106 9.95 24.76 3.77
N ALA A 107 9.01 24.75 2.83
CA ALA A 107 8.54 25.93 2.13
C ALA A 107 7.64 26.73 3.09
N ALA A 108 8.19 27.12 4.24
CA ALA A 108 7.63 28.06 5.19
C ALA A 108 8.28 29.43 4.91
N GLY A 109 7.77 30.15 3.90
CA GLY A 109 8.40 31.39 3.48
C GLY A 109 7.68 32.10 2.33
N SER A 110 6.36 32.19 2.39
CA SER A 110 5.59 33.08 1.52
C SER A 110 4.40 33.65 2.28
N ALA A 111 4.68 34.31 3.41
CA ALA A 111 3.76 35.28 4.01
C ALA A 111 3.93 36.59 3.23
N GLY A 112 3.16 36.72 2.14
CA GLY A 112 2.99 37.99 1.44
C GLY A 112 2.25 38.99 2.33
N PRO A 113 2.61 40.28 2.28
CA PRO A 113 2.08 41.28 3.21
C PRO A 113 0.63 41.63 2.86
N ASP A 114 -0.15 41.76 3.93
CA ASP A 114 -1.42 42.46 3.97
C ASP A 114 -1.38 43.84 3.28
N ALA A 115 -2.56 44.26 2.83
CA ALA A 115 -2.91 45.61 2.38
C ALA A 115 -2.43 46.04 0.98
N THR A 116 -3.28 45.80 -0.02
CA THR A 116 -3.49 46.78 -1.09
C THR A 116 -4.97 46.88 -1.42
N GLU A 117 -5.59 47.84 -0.75
CA GLU A 117 -6.88 48.44 -1.05
C GLU A 117 -6.85 49.08 -2.45
N GLN A 118 -8.01 49.17 -3.12
CA GLN A 118 -8.26 49.62 -4.51
C GLN A 118 -8.06 48.49 -5.54
N ILE A 119 -9.06 48.09 -6.33
CA ILE A 119 -9.61 48.86 -7.46
C ILE A 119 -10.99 48.27 -7.81
N GLY A 120 -11.94 49.15 -8.12
CA GLY A 120 -13.36 48.83 -8.30
C GLY A 120 -13.72 48.01 -9.55
N ALA A 121 -14.88 47.36 -9.47
CA ALA A 121 -15.63 46.83 -10.60
C ALA A 121 -17.11 46.62 -10.23
N GLY A 122 -17.99 47.49 -10.74
CA GLY A 122 -19.37 47.16 -11.10
C GLY A 122 -20.44 47.16 -9.98
N PRO A 123 -21.62 47.78 -10.20
CA PRO A 123 -22.76 47.63 -9.29
C PRO A 123 -23.24 46.17 -9.32
N ILE A 124 -23.33 45.55 -8.15
CA ILE A 124 -24.06 44.30 -7.95
C ILE A 124 -25.55 44.54 -8.27
N PRO A 125 -26.20 43.69 -9.12
CA PRO A 125 -27.62 43.84 -9.42
C PRO A 125 -28.45 43.56 -8.17
N PHE A 126 -29.45 44.41 -7.93
CA PHE A 126 -30.40 44.28 -6.83
C PHE A 126 -31.21 42.99 -6.98
N ASP A 127 -31.28 42.23 -5.88
CA ASP A 127 -32.20 41.12 -5.69
C ASP A 127 -33.63 41.65 -5.62
N SER A 128 -34.55 41.04 -6.38
CA SER A 128 -35.94 41.50 -6.54
C SER A 128 -36.93 40.75 -5.64
N ASP A 129 -36.44 39.87 -4.75
CA ASP A 129 -37.27 38.95 -3.95
C ASP A 129 -37.30 39.25 -2.43
N ALA A 130 -36.79 40.42 -2.00
CA ALA A 130 -36.93 40.90 -0.64
C ALA A 130 -38.13 41.86 -0.53
N THR A 131 -39.26 41.31 -0.06
CA THR A 131 -40.58 41.91 0.24
C THR A 131 -40.60 43.33 0.80
#